data_AF-A0A3B8WJY4-F1
#
_entry.id   AF-A0A3B8WJY4-F1
#
_cell.length_a   1.000
_cell.length_b   1.000
_cell.length_c   1.000
_cell.angle_alpha   90.00
_cell.angle_beta   90.00
_cell.angle_gamma   90.00
#
_symmetry.space_group_name_H-M   'P 1'
#
loop_
_entity.id
_entity.type
_entity.pdbx_description
1 polymer ?
#
loop_
_entity_poly.entity_id
_entity_poly.type
_entity_poly.pdbx_seq_one_letter_code
_entity_poly.pdbx_strand_id
1 'polypeptide(L)'
;NLSTDIGGRLRLPPELFWRMKARKGWKIDNDWALNAQQRFYYYHTEGWGARSWVGLNRSLGNRWHYYNSSELEWIHSDREFVGAHVHSVQKRLNTRSVITPRIGVLGESQPTWRTTSYFTDITWRYRVYDDWLFAELIPALEYRRDDGFDDQASIVFRIEMYFAGTIDRE
;
A
#
# COMPACT_ATOMS: atom_id res chain seq x y z
N ASN A 1 1.94 13.92 -13.65
CA ASN A 1 3.02 13.03 -14.12
C ASN A 1 2.39 11.81 -14.75
N LEU A 2 2.74 11.50 -15.99
CA LEU A 2 2.30 10.31 -16.73
C LEU A 2 3.55 9.50 -17.07
N SER A 3 3.51 8.19 -16.84
CA SER A 3 4.57 7.26 -17.24
C SER A 3 3.97 6.05 -17.93
N THR A 4 4.70 5.49 -18.89
CA THR A 4 4.32 4.27 -19.61
C THR A 4 5.55 3.36 -19.67
N ASP A 5 5.37 2.11 -19.26
CA ASP A 5 6.41 1.10 -19.20
C ASP A 5 6.00 -0.10 -20.06
N ILE A 6 6.94 -0.65 -20.83
CA ILE A 6 6.76 -1.88 -21.63
C ILE A 6 7.98 -2.75 -21.36
N GLY A 7 7.77 -4.03 -21.07
CA GLY A 7 8.88 -4.93 -20.77
C GLY A 7 8.50 -6.40 -20.74
N GLY A 8 9.49 -7.24 -20.43
CA GLY A 8 9.33 -8.67 -20.25
C GLY A 8 9.99 -9.14 -18.96
N ARG A 9 9.34 -10.05 -18.23
CA ARG A 9 9.94 -10.79 -17.12
C ARG A 9 10.39 -12.17 -17.60
N LEU A 10 11.64 -12.50 -17.34
CA LEU A 10 12.23 -13.81 -17.60
C LEU A 10 11.75 -14.80 -16.52
N ARG A 11 10.51 -15.26 -16.65
CA ARG A 11 9.93 -16.39 -15.91
C ARG A 11 9.44 -17.43 -16.92
N LEU A 12 9.06 -18.63 -16.50
CA LEU A 12 8.47 -19.64 -17.39
C LEU A 12 6.98 -19.82 -17.02
N PRO A 13 6.03 -19.53 -17.93
CA PRO A 13 6.23 -18.94 -19.27
C PRO A 13 6.69 -17.46 -19.23
N PRO A 14 7.42 -16.97 -20.25
CA PRO A 14 7.92 -15.59 -20.31
C PRO A 14 6.81 -14.57 -20.22
N GLU A 15 6.94 -13.55 -19.37
CA GLU A 15 5.85 -12.59 -19.14
C GLU A 15 6.08 -11.23 -19.78
N LEU A 16 5.39 -10.96 -20.88
CA LEU A 16 5.29 -9.61 -21.44
C LEU A 16 4.28 -8.78 -20.65
N PHE A 17 4.62 -7.51 -20.42
CA PHE A 17 3.75 -6.56 -19.75
C PHE A 17 3.78 -5.17 -20.39
N TRP A 18 2.63 -4.52 -20.28
CA TRP A 18 2.44 -3.10 -20.56
C TRP A 18 1.79 -2.45 -19.35
N ARG A 19 2.26 -1.25 -18.98
CA ARG A 19 1.71 -0.51 -17.84
C ARG A 19 1.72 0.98 -18.11
N MET A 20 0.59 1.63 -17.89
CA MET A 20 0.47 3.08 -17.90
C MET A 20 0.09 3.57 -16.49
N LYS A 21 0.73 4.63 -16.03
CA LYS A 21 0.50 5.23 -14.70
C LYS A 21 0.37 6.74 -14.82
N ALA A 22 -0.78 7.27 -14.46
CA ALA A 22 -1.01 8.70 -14.29
C ALA A 22 -1.11 9.02 -12.81
N ARG A 23 -0.40 10.05 -12.36
CA ARG A 23 -0.48 10.56 -10.99
C ARG A 23 -0.59 12.08 -11.00
N LYS A 24 -1.46 12.60 -10.15
CA LYS A 24 -1.53 14.03 -9.86
C LYS A 24 -1.78 14.27 -8.38
N GLY A 25 -1.10 15.29 -7.85
CA GLY A 25 -1.27 15.75 -6.48
C GLY A 25 -1.73 17.19 -6.48
N TRP A 26 -2.57 17.55 -5.53
CA TRP A 26 -3.10 18.88 -5.31
C TRP A 26 -2.98 19.21 -3.83
N LYS A 27 -2.55 20.43 -3.51
CA LYS A 27 -2.74 21.00 -2.18
C LYS A 27 -4.14 21.61 -2.16
N ILE A 28 -5.01 21.10 -1.29
CA ILE A 28 -6.37 21.64 -1.14
C ILE A 28 -6.28 22.94 -0.34
N ASP A 29 -5.50 22.92 0.74
CA ASP A 29 -5.17 24.07 1.57
C ASP A 29 -3.73 23.91 2.11
N ASN A 30 -3.40 24.65 3.18
CA ASN A 30 -2.09 24.61 3.81
C ASN A 30 -1.78 23.27 4.50
N ASP A 31 -2.80 22.52 4.91
CA ASP A 31 -2.67 21.32 5.72
C ASP A 31 -2.97 20.05 4.91
N TRP A 32 -3.93 20.10 3.97
CA TRP A 32 -4.42 18.97 3.20
C TRP A 32 -3.78 18.84 1.83
N ALA A 33 -3.28 17.65 1.54
CA ALA A 33 -2.85 17.25 0.22
C ALA A 33 -3.68 16.04 -0.28
N LEU A 34 -4.25 16.18 -1.47
CA LEU A 34 -4.91 15.11 -2.21
C LEU A 34 -3.97 14.58 -3.28
N ASN A 35 -3.89 13.27 -3.41
CA ASN A 35 -3.17 12.59 -4.47
C ASN A 35 -4.12 11.62 -5.14
N ALA A 36 -4.21 11.68 -6.47
CA ALA A 36 -4.90 10.67 -7.26
C ALA A 36 -3.90 9.95 -8.16
N GLN A 37 -4.11 8.65 -8.33
CA GLN A 37 -3.32 7.81 -9.21
C GLN A 37 -4.25 6.87 -9.97
N GLN A 38 -4.10 6.85 -11.29
CA GLN A 38 -4.71 5.86 -12.17
C GLN A 38 -3.61 4.97 -12.75
N ARG A 39 -3.80 3.66 -12.70
CA ARG A 39 -2.90 2.67 -13.29
C ARG A 39 -3.69 1.74 -14.18
N PHE A 40 -3.26 1.58 -15.43
CA PHE A 40 -3.74 0.53 -16.33
C PHE A 40 -2.57 -0.41 -16.60
N TYR A 41 -2.84 -1.70 -16.62
CA TYR A 41 -1.80 -2.70 -16.91
C TYR A 41 -2.37 -3.87 -17.69
N TYR A 42 -1.49 -4.53 -18.42
CA TYR A 42 -1.75 -5.78 -19.11
C TYR A 42 -0.54 -6.69 -18.92
N TYR A 43 -0.79 -7.92 -18.50
CA TYR A 43 0.16 -9.01 -18.44
C TYR A 43 -0.36 -10.14 -19.32
N HIS A 44 0.48 -10.69 -20.20
CA HIS A 44 -0.02 -11.70 -21.16
C HIS A 44 -0.60 -12.97 -20.48
N THR A 45 -0.14 -13.31 -19.28
CA THR A 45 -0.61 -14.48 -18.49
C THR A 45 -1.78 -14.18 -17.56
N GLU A 46 -1.82 -12.97 -16.98
CA GLU A 46 -2.78 -12.63 -15.93
C GLU A 46 -3.93 -11.75 -16.47
N GLY A 47 -3.80 -11.25 -17.69
CA GLY A 47 -4.77 -10.37 -18.31
C GLY A 47 -4.52 -8.90 -17.96
N TRP A 48 -5.56 -8.08 -18.08
CA TRP A 48 -5.49 -6.65 -17.81
C TRP A 48 -6.14 -6.29 -16.48
N GLY A 49 -5.80 -5.10 -15.98
CA GLY A 49 -6.47 -4.52 -14.85
C GLY A 49 -6.35 -3.01 -14.84
N ALA A 50 -7.18 -2.40 -14.01
CA ALA A 50 -7.23 -0.96 -13.86
C ALA A 50 -7.39 -0.62 -12.38
N ARG A 51 -6.44 0.15 -11.84
CA ARG A 51 -6.44 0.58 -10.45
C ARG A 51 -6.61 2.09 -10.36
N SER A 52 -7.62 2.50 -9.62
CA SER A 52 -7.89 3.87 -9.21
C SER A 52 -7.54 4.01 -7.73
N TRP A 53 -6.67 4.94 -7.39
CA TRP A 53 -6.27 5.22 -6.02
C TRP A 53 -6.38 6.70 -5.71
N VAL A 54 -6.96 7.03 -4.56
CA VAL A 54 -7.04 8.39 -4.03
C VAL A 54 -6.51 8.37 -2.60
N GLY A 55 -5.55 9.23 -2.33
CA GLY A 55 -4.98 9.44 -1.00
C GLY A 55 -5.15 10.88 -0.55
N LEU A 56 -5.60 11.05 0.69
CA LEU A 56 -5.67 12.33 1.39
C LEU A 56 -4.70 12.29 2.56
N ASN A 57 -3.96 13.35 2.80
CA ASN A 57 -3.09 13.43 3.97
C ASN A 57 -3.03 14.85 4.52
N ARG A 58 -2.71 14.94 5.82
CA ARG A 58 -2.48 16.21 6.50
C ARG A 58 -1.56 16.07 7.69
N SER A 59 -0.86 17.16 8.00
CA SER A 59 -0.23 17.32 9.30
C SER A 59 -1.30 17.51 10.38
N LEU A 60 -1.15 16.85 11.53
CA LEU A 60 -1.97 17.08 12.72
C LEU A 60 -1.21 17.89 13.79
N GLY A 61 0.02 18.34 13.49
CA GLY A 61 0.90 18.97 14.45
C GLY A 61 1.55 17.98 15.42
N ASN A 62 2.44 18.47 16.28
CA ASN A 62 3.14 17.65 17.28
C ASN A 62 3.82 16.38 16.72
N ARG A 63 4.33 16.38 15.48
CA ARG A 63 4.91 15.20 14.80
C ARG A 63 3.90 14.07 14.50
N TRP A 64 2.61 14.39 14.48
CA TRP A 64 1.55 13.51 13.97
C TRP A 64 1.22 13.86 12.51
N HIS A 65 0.99 12.83 11.71
CA HIS A 65 0.55 12.97 10.32
C HIS A 65 -0.57 11.96 10.05
N TYR A 66 -1.65 12.42 9.44
CA TYR A 66 -2.79 11.59 9.10
C TYR A 66 -2.78 11.26 7.61
N TYR A 67 -3.13 10.01 7.28
CA TYR A 67 -3.35 9.57 5.91
C TYR A 67 -4.67 8.82 5.82
N ASN A 68 -5.38 9.05 4.72
CA ASN A 68 -6.52 8.29 4.26
C ASN A 68 -6.22 7.79 2.85
N SER A 69 -6.60 6.56 2.56
CA SER A 69 -6.33 5.89 1.30
C SER A 69 -7.57 5.13 0.86
N SER A 70 -8.08 5.44 -0.33
CA SER A 70 -9.13 4.69 -1.01
C SER A 70 -8.56 4.09 -2.29
N GLU A 71 -8.85 2.83 -2.52
CA GLU A 71 -8.39 2.08 -3.67
C GLU A 71 -9.51 1.24 -4.24
N LEU A 72 -9.57 1.17 -5.56
CA LEU A 72 -10.44 0.28 -6.30
C LEU A 72 -9.66 -0.26 -7.50
N GLU A 73 -9.58 -1.58 -7.64
CA GLU A 73 -8.85 -2.26 -8.69
C GLU A 73 -9.75 -3.27 -9.40
N TRP A 74 -9.89 -3.12 -10.72
CA TRP A 74 -10.49 -4.14 -11.58
C TRP A 74 -9.46 -5.21 -11.92
N ILE A 75 -9.81 -6.46 -11.70
CA ILE A 75 -8.99 -7.64 -11.99
C ILE A 75 -9.73 -8.47 -13.04
N HIS A 76 -9.17 -8.55 -14.26
CA HIS A 76 -9.85 -9.23 -15.36
C HIS A 76 -9.94 -10.76 -15.19
N SER A 77 -8.93 -11.40 -14.60
CA SER A 77 -8.92 -12.85 -14.37
C SER A 77 -10.12 -13.31 -13.55
N ASP A 78 -10.43 -12.56 -12.49
CA ASP A 78 -11.46 -12.89 -11.51
C ASP A 78 -12.79 -12.20 -11.82
N ARG A 79 -12.78 -11.29 -12.82
CA ARG A 79 -13.91 -10.47 -13.27
C ARG A 79 -14.57 -9.71 -12.13
N GLU A 80 -13.75 -9.14 -11.26
CA GLU A 80 -14.19 -8.43 -10.08
C GLU A 80 -13.44 -7.13 -9.85
N PHE A 81 -14.06 -6.28 -9.05
CA PHE A 81 -13.40 -5.16 -8.40
C PHE A 81 -13.02 -5.56 -6.99
N VAL A 82 -11.76 -5.30 -6.61
CA VAL A 82 -11.30 -5.34 -5.23
C VAL A 82 -11.10 -3.91 -4.75
N GLY A 83 -11.62 -3.60 -3.57
CA GLY A 83 -11.56 -2.29 -2.96
C GLY A 83 -10.88 -2.31 -1.60
N ALA A 84 -10.20 -1.22 -1.27
CA ALA A 84 -9.64 -1.00 0.06
C ALA A 84 -9.88 0.44 0.51
N HIS A 85 -10.27 0.62 1.76
CA HIS A 85 -10.30 1.92 2.41
C HIS A 85 -9.54 1.85 3.73
N VAL A 86 -8.53 2.69 3.89
CA VAL A 86 -7.59 2.62 5.01
C VAL A 86 -7.38 4.02 5.60
N HIS A 87 -7.49 4.10 6.92
CA HIS A 87 -7.07 5.23 7.71
C HIS A 87 -5.78 4.86 8.44
N SER A 88 -4.84 5.79 8.46
CA SER A 88 -3.61 5.62 9.23
C SER A 88 -3.17 6.92 9.86
N VAL A 89 -2.57 6.82 11.04
CA VAL A 89 -1.98 7.97 11.71
C VAL A 89 -0.53 7.61 12.03
N GLN A 90 0.39 8.42 11.56
CA GLN A 90 1.81 8.25 11.82
C GLN A 90 2.26 9.23 12.90
N LYS A 91 2.97 8.71 13.90
CA LYS A 91 3.62 9.50 14.95
C LYS A 91 5.11 9.24 14.94
N ARG A 92 5.89 10.30 14.74
CA ARG A 92 7.34 10.24 15.00
C ARG A 92 7.60 10.46 16.49
N LEU A 93 7.97 9.39 17.20
CA LEU A 93 8.29 9.43 18.63
C LEU A 93 9.63 10.12 18.88
N ASN A 94 10.64 9.77 18.09
CA ASN A 94 11.97 10.37 18.13
C ASN A 94 12.65 10.27 16.75
N THR A 95 13.95 10.53 16.67
CA THR A 95 14.68 10.49 15.40
C THR A 95 14.77 9.10 14.79
N ARG A 96 14.66 8.03 15.60
CA ARG A 96 14.80 6.62 15.22
C ARG A 96 13.50 5.82 15.22
N SER A 97 12.44 6.30 15.89
CA SER A 97 11.23 5.51 16.17
C SER A 97 9.98 6.19 15.64
N VAL A 98 9.17 5.43 14.90
CA VAL A 98 7.89 5.84 14.32
C VAL A 98 6.84 4.78 14.63
N ILE A 99 5.66 5.20 15.06
CA ILE A 99 4.50 4.33 15.24
C ILE A 99 3.42 4.73 14.24
N THR A 100 2.80 3.74 13.59
CA THR A 100 1.73 3.94 12.62
C THR A 100 0.57 2.99 12.89
N PRO A 101 -0.40 3.35 13.76
CA PRO A 101 -1.69 2.68 13.81
C PRO A 101 -2.44 2.82 12.48
N ARG A 102 -3.09 1.74 12.07
CA ARG A 102 -3.94 1.68 10.88
C ARG A 102 -5.22 0.93 11.19
N ILE A 103 -6.29 1.34 10.53
CA ILE A 103 -7.54 0.59 10.46
C ILE A 103 -8.03 0.63 9.02
N GLY A 104 -8.55 -0.49 8.53
CA GLY A 104 -9.03 -0.55 7.17
C GLY A 104 -10.12 -1.58 6.96
N VAL A 105 -10.79 -1.42 5.83
CA VAL A 105 -11.79 -2.34 5.30
C VAL A 105 -11.41 -2.72 3.88
N LEU A 106 -11.55 -4.01 3.58
CA LEU A 106 -11.36 -4.59 2.25
C LEU A 106 -12.70 -5.11 1.74
N GLY A 107 -12.90 -5.10 0.43
CA GLY A 107 -14.13 -5.62 -0.18
C GLY A 107 -13.90 -6.04 -1.62
N GLU A 108 -14.84 -6.82 -2.13
CA GLU A 108 -14.82 -7.32 -3.50
C GLU A 108 -16.23 -7.27 -4.12
N SER A 109 -16.31 -7.27 -5.44
CA SER A 109 -17.58 -7.12 -6.16
C SER A 109 -18.26 -8.43 -6.56
N GLN A 110 -17.54 -9.56 -6.54
CA GLN A 110 -18.12 -10.86 -6.88
C GLN A 110 -18.44 -11.67 -5.62
N PRO A 111 -19.58 -12.39 -5.58
CA PRO A 111 -20.67 -12.39 -6.56
C PRO A 111 -21.55 -11.12 -6.49
N THR A 112 -21.49 -10.40 -5.38
CA THR A 112 -22.07 -9.07 -5.17
C THR A 112 -21.13 -8.27 -4.26
N TRP A 113 -21.28 -6.95 -4.22
CA TRP A 113 -20.42 -6.10 -3.38
C TRP A 113 -20.49 -6.53 -1.91
N ARG A 114 -19.36 -6.99 -1.38
CA ARG A 114 -19.24 -7.53 -0.02
C ARG A 114 -17.91 -7.18 0.61
N THR A 115 -17.95 -6.86 1.90
CA THR A 115 -16.74 -6.69 2.71
C THR A 115 -16.04 -8.02 2.89
N THR A 116 -14.76 -8.11 2.56
CA THR A 116 -13.95 -9.33 2.68
C THR A 116 -13.24 -9.40 4.03
N SER A 117 -12.68 -8.30 4.50
CA SER A 117 -12.13 -8.21 5.85
C SER A 117 -12.12 -6.79 6.43
N TYR A 118 -12.06 -6.73 7.75
CA TYR A 118 -11.65 -5.54 8.49
C TYR A 118 -10.32 -5.84 9.16
N PHE A 119 -9.45 -4.85 9.27
CA PHE A 119 -8.21 -5.03 10.00
C PHE A 119 -7.85 -3.80 10.82
N THR A 120 -7.10 -4.02 11.89
CA THR A 120 -6.40 -2.99 12.63
C THR A 120 -4.98 -3.48 12.92
N ASP A 121 -4.00 -2.61 12.73
CA ASP A 121 -2.60 -2.93 13.00
C ASP A 121 -1.85 -1.73 13.56
N ILE A 122 -0.72 -2.02 14.19
CA ILE A 122 0.20 -0.99 14.66
C ILE A 122 1.58 -1.33 14.12
N THR A 123 2.08 -0.56 13.17
CA THR A 123 3.47 -0.69 12.72
C THR A 123 4.38 0.14 13.62
N TRP A 124 5.23 -0.51 14.43
CA TRP A 124 6.33 0.16 15.13
C TRP A 124 7.64 -0.04 14.35
N ARG A 125 8.13 1.04 13.73
CA ARG A 125 9.39 1.06 12.97
C ARG A 125 10.50 1.71 13.79
N TYR A 126 11.60 1.00 13.92
CA TYR A 126 12.81 1.45 14.59
C TYR A 126 14.01 1.42 13.65
N ARG A 127 14.74 2.54 13.59
CA ARG A 127 16.01 2.69 12.88
C ARG A 127 17.13 2.12 13.74
N VAL A 128 17.52 0.89 13.44
CA VAL A 128 18.48 0.11 14.22
C VAL A 128 19.88 0.67 14.03
N TYR A 129 20.28 0.90 12.77
CA TYR A 129 21.59 1.42 12.45
C TYR A 129 21.54 2.34 11.23
N ASP A 130 22.20 3.49 11.39
CA ASP A 130 22.28 4.61 10.46
C ASP A 130 21.00 4.83 9.64
N ASP A 131 21.06 5.02 8.34
CA ASP A 131 19.93 5.19 7.43
C ASP A 131 19.67 3.96 6.55
N TRP A 132 20.38 2.85 6.79
CA TRP A 132 20.29 1.65 5.97
C TRP A 132 19.65 0.44 6.66
N LEU A 133 19.55 0.39 8.00
CA LEU A 133 18.97 -0.75 8.74
C LEU A 133 17.76 -0.36 9.59
N PHE A 134 16.62 -0.99 9.30
CA PHE A 134 15.37 -0.79 10.02
C PHE A 134 14.80 -2.13 10.49
N ALA A 135 14.19 -2.12 11.67
CA ALA A 135 13.39 -3.23 12.19
C ALA A 135 11.98 -2.74 12.45
N GLU A 136 11.00 -3.62 12.24
CA GLU A 136 9.60 -3.33 12.43
C GLU A 136 8.89 -4.46 13.16
N LEU A 137 7.99 -4.08 14.05
CA LEU A 137 7.08 -4.98 14.74
C LEU A 137 5.64 -4.55 14.41
N ILE A 138 4.84 -5.49 13.93
CA ILE A 138 3.49 -5.24 13.41
C ILE A 138 2.51 -6.24 14.04
N PRO A 139 2.03 -6.00 15.26
CA PRO A 139 0.82 -6.66 15.75
C PRO A 139 -0.38 -6.23 14.89
N ALA A 140 -1.22 -7.20 14.54
CA ALA A 140 -2.43 -6.99 13.76
C ALA A 140 -3.57 -7.87 14.26
N LEU A 141 -4.79 -7.35 14.12
CA LEU A 141 -6.03 -8.10 14.25
C LEU A 141 -6.77 -7.98 12.92
N GLU A 142 -7.16 -9.12 12.36
CA GLU A 142 -7.94 -9.20 11.14
C GLU A 142 -9.24 -9.96 11.40
N TYR A 143 -10.33 -9.50 10.81
CA TYR A 143 -11.66 -10.11 10.90
C TYR A 143 -12.09 -10.45 9.47
N ARG A 144 -11.89 -11.70 9.07
CA ARG A 144 -12.12 -12.16 7.69
C ARG A 144 -13.52 -12.76 7.55
N ARG A 145 -14.20 -12.45 6.46
CA ARG A 145 -15.53 -13.01 6.15
C ARG A 145 -15.52 -14.54 6.10
N ASP A 146 -14.48 -15.12 5.49
CA ASP A 146 -14.37 -16.57 5.31
C ASP A 146 -14.28 -17.32 6.64
N ASP A 147 -13.80 -16.63 7.68
CA ASP A 147 -13.70 -17.12 9.06
C ASP A 147 -14.86 -16.59 9.93
N GLY A 148 -15.99 -16.20 9.32
CA GLY A 148 -17.17 -15.71 10.05
C GLY A 148 -17.01 -14.33 10.71
N PHE A 149 -15.96 -13.58 10.37
CA PHE A 149 -15.50 -12.37 11.07
C PHE A 149 -15.00 -12.63 12.49
N ASP A 150 -14.53 -13.84 12.78
CA ASP A 150 -13.81 -14.12 14.03
C ASP A 150 -12.45 -13.41 14.07
N ASP A 151 -11.95 -13.08 15.26
CA ASP A 151 -10.71 -12.34 15.44
C ASP A 151 -9.48 -13.21 15.16
N GLN A 152 -8.67 -12.79 14.19
CA GLN A 152 -7.41 -13.42 13.82
C GLN A 152 -6.25 -12.51 14.23
N ALA A 153 -5.62 -12.83 15.36
CA ALA A 153 -4.45 -12.11 15.85
C ALA A 153 -3.16 -12.61 15.18
N SER A 154 -2.32 -11.68 14.75
CA SER A 154 -1.00 -11.98 14.20
C SER A 154 0.05 -10.97 14.65
N ILE A 155 1.31 -11.37 14.61
CA ILE A 155 2.44 -10.48 14.82
C ILE A 155 3.50 -10.73 13.76
N VAL A 156 3.86 -9.67 13.04
CA VAL A 156 4.91 -9.73 12.01
C VAL A 156 6.13 -8.98 12.49
N PHE A 157 7.29 -9.62 12.38
CA PHE A 157 8.58 -8.97 12.55
C PHE A 157 9.24 -8.82 11.18
N ARG A 158 9.67 -7.61 10.83
CA ARG A 158 10.27 -7.30 9.53
C ARG A 158 11.60 -6.58 9.72
N ILE A 159 12.61 -7.01 8.99
CA ILE A 159 13.89 -6.30 8.85
C ILE A 159 13.98 -5.75 7.43
N GLU A 160 14.28 -4.46 7.30
CA GLU A 160 14.48 -3.78 6.02
C GLU A 160 15.91 -3.23 5.95
N MET A 161 16.63 -3.60 4.89
CA MET A 161 18.01 -3.20 4.64
C MET A 161 18.10 -2.52 3.27
N TYR A 162 18.65 -1.30 3.25
CA TYR A 162 18.93 -0.58 2.01
C TYR A 162 20.40 -0.74 1.64
N PHE A 163 20.68 -1.47 0.57
CA PHE A 163 22.02 -1.54 0.00
C PHE A 163 22.13 -0.48 -1.10
N ALA A 164 22.78 0.65 -0.79
CA ALA A 164 23.24 1.56 -1.83
C ALA A 164 24.49 0.94 -2.47
N GLY A 165 24.34 0.42 -3.69
CA GLY A 165 25.49 0.00 -4.48
C GLY A 165 26.18 1.23 -5.05
N THR A 166 27.17 1.78 -4.34
CA THR A 166 28.25 2.49 -5.03
C THR A 166 29.17 1.42 -5.58
N ILE A 167 29.02 1.09 -6.87
CA ILE A 167 30.09 0.38 -7.57
C ILE A 167 31.13 1.46 -7.89
N ASP A 168 32.08 1.66 -6.98
CA ASP A 168 33.36 2.27 -7.37
C ASP A 168 34.03 1.29 -8.33
N ARG A 169 33.93 1.58 -9.63
CA ARG A 169 34.86 1.04 -10.63
C ARG A 169 36.07 1.97 -10.63
N GLU A 170 37.12 1.46 -10.00
CA GLU A 170 38.54 1.79 -10.16
C GLU A 170 39.01 3.18 -9.72
#